data_AF-A0A9X3J8Y4-F1
#
_entry.id   AF-A0A9X3J8Y4-F1
#
_cell.length_a   1.000
_cell.length_b   1.000
_cell.length_c   1.000
_cell.angle_alpha   90.00
_cell.angle_beta   90.00
_cell.angle_gamma   90.00
#
_symmetry.space_group_name_H-M   'P 1'
#
loop_
_entity.id
_entity.type
_entity.pdbx_description
1 polymer ?
#
loop_
_entity_poly.entity_id
_entity_poly.type
_entity_poly.pdbx_seq_one_letter_code
_entity_poly.pdbx_strand_id
1 'polypeptide(L)'
;MNKFKFIQNILLAVVMLLLMDPRSFYGLGFHEWAGLIIGAFFILHTLLNWSWIKKVTLVFFSHAPGRARINYFLDLLLLAGMVLMILSGIAIAKTIDFSWLNLGGSRGFWRAMHTSSSLISLALFGIHLGLHWKWVLKRLKIKL
;
A
#
# COMPACT_ATOMS: atom_id res chain seq x y z
N MET A 1 -16.19 8.87 -5.60
CA MET A 1 -15.84 7.74 -4.72
C MET A 1 -16.96 7.49 -3.71
N ASN A 2 -17.49 6.27 -3.64
CA ASN A 2 -18.53 5.90 -2.67
C ASN A 2 -17.97 5.80 -1.24
N LYS A 3 -18.83 5.76 -0.22
CA LYS A 3 -18.42 5.70 1.19
C LYS A 3 -17.56 4.47 1.49
N PHE A 4 -17.89 3.33 0.90
CA PHE A 4 -17.16 2.07 1.05
C PHE A 4 -15.68 2.19 0.69
N LYS A 5 -15.36 2.68 -0.52
CA LYS A 5 -13.96 2.88 -0.95
C LYS A 5 -13.20 3.87 -0.05
N PHE A 6 -13.89 4.87 0.50
CA PHE A 6 -13.26 5.82 1.42
C PHE A 6 -12.87 5.17 2.74
N ILE A 7 -13.77 4.38 3.33
CA ILE A 7 -13.50 3.64 4.57
C ILE A 7 -12.37 2.63 4.35
N GLN A 8 -12.40 1.89 3.25
CA GLN A 8 -11.33 0.96 2.88
C GLN A 8 -9.97 1.67 2.80
N ASN A 9 -9.89 2.85 2.21
CA ASN A 9 -8.63 3.61 2.13
C ASN A 9 -8.14 4.06 3.51
N ILE A 10 -9.05 4.51 4.38
CA ILE A 10 -8.69 4.88 5.76
C ILE A 10 -8.16 3.65 6.51
N LEU A 11 -8.83 2.50 6.39
CA LEU A 11 -8.38 1.27 7.02
C LEU A 11 -6.99 0.85 6.54
N LEU A 12 -6.75 0.85 5.21
CA LEU A 12 -5.42 0.55 4.67
C LEU A 12 -4.34 1.47 5.25
N ALA A 13 -4.61 2.78 5.33
CA ALA A 13 -3.66 3.76 5.86
C ALA A 13 -3.38 3.55 7.36
N VAL A 14 -4.43 3.41 8.17
CA VAL A 14 -4.30 3.25 9.63
C VAL A 14 -3.58 1.94 9.95
N VAL A 15 -3.99 0.83 9.36
CA VAL A 15 -3.40 -0.47 9.70
C VAL A 15 -1.95 -0.55 9.19
N MET A 16 -1.61 0.06 8.05
CA MET A 16 -0.21 0.16 7.62
C MET A 16 0.66 0.88 8.65
N LEU A 17 0.19 1.99 9.23
CA LEU A 17 0.91 2.70 10.29
C LEU A 17 1.08 1.84 11.55
N LEU A 18 0.04 1.11 11.93
CA LEU A 18 0.07 0.21 13.09
C LEU A 18 1.04 -0.97 12.90
N LEU A 19 1.25 -1.42 11.66
CA LEU A 19 2.15 -2.54 11.37
C LEU A 19 3.62 -2.15 11.18
N MET A 20 4.00 -0.87 11.30
CA MET A 20 5.40 -0.45 11.16
C MET A 20 6.32 -1.07 12.23
N ASP A 21 5.78 -1.40 13.40
CA ASP A 21 6.50 -2.17 14.41
C ASP A 21 6.01 -3.63 14.44
N PRO A 22 6.82 -4.62 13.98
CA PRO A 22 6.42 -6.03 13.97
C PRO A 22 6.34 -6.67 15.35
N ARG A 23 6.78 -5.97 16.41
CA ARG A 23 6.65 -6.42 17.81
C ARG A 23 5.51 -5.74 18.56
N SER A 24 4.82 -4.80 17.92
CA SER A 24 3.66 -4.14 18.52
C SER A 24 2.50 -5.10 18.76
N PHE A 25 1.59 -4.71 19.65
CA PHE A 25 0.39 -5.46 20.01
C PHE A 25 0.70 -6.89 20.50
N TYR A 26 0.30 -7.90 19.72
CA TYR A 26 0.40 -9.32 20.05
C TYR A 26 1.64 -9.99 19.43
N GLY A 27 2.61 -9.18 18.98
CA GLY A 27 3.89 -9.66 18.47
C GLY A 27 3.85 -10.15 17.02
N LEU A 28 4.86 -10.94 16.65
CA LEU A 28 5.17 -11.24 15.25
C LEU A 28 4.04 -11.97 14.51
N GLY A 29 3.38 -12.94 15.14
CA GLY A 29 2.28 -13.67 14.50
C GLY A 29 1.11 -12.76 14.12
N PHE A 30 0.78 -11.80 14.98
CA PHE A 30 -0.23 -10.80 14.65
C PHE A 30 0.18 -9.93 13.47
N HIS A 31 1.44 -9.47 13.43
CA HIS A 31 1.95 -8.70 12.30
C HIS A 31 1.84 -9.47 10.98
N GLU A 32 2.18 -10.76 10.96
CA GLU A 32 2.09 -11.60 9.75
C GLU A 32 0.64 -11.77 9.28
N TRP A 33 -0.28 -12.14 10.18
CA TRP A 33 -1.70 -12.29 9.83
C TRP A 33 -2.35 -10.97 9.42
N ALA A 34 -2.11 -9.89 10.15
CA ALA A 34 -2.62 -8.56 9.81
C ALA A 34 -2.06 -8.07 8.47
N GLY A 35 -0.77 -8.32 8.20
CA GLY A 35 -0.12 -8.01 6.92
C GLY A 35 -0.79 -8.71 5.74
N LEU A 36 -1.11 -10.00 5.87
CA LEU A 36 -1.84 -10.75 4.84
C LEU A 36 -3.25 -10.22 4.61
N ILE A 37 -3.97 -9.91 5.69
CA ILE A 37 -5.32 -9.34 5.61
C ILE A 37 -5.29 -8.00 4.86
N ILE A 38 -4.34 -7.11 5.19
CA ILE A 38 -4.14 -5.85 4.47
C ILE A 38 -3.78 -6.10 3.00
N GLY A 39 -2.92 -7.09 2.73
CA GLY A 39 -2.58 -7.50 1.37
C GLY A 39 -3.83 -7.85 0.56
N ALA A 40 -4.76 -8.60 1.15
CA ALA A 40 -6.05 -8.92 0.53
C ALA A 40 -6.92 -7.66 0.32
N PHE A 41 -7.02 -6.77 1.32
CA PHE A 41 -7.74 -5.49 1.17
C PHE A 41 -7.11 -4.60 0.09
N PHE A 42 -5.79 -4.64 -0.09
CA PHE A 42 -5.10 -3.89 -1.11
C PHE A 42 -5.34 -4.46 -2.52
N ILE A 43 -5.37 -5.78 -2.67
CA ILE A 43 -5.79 -6.44 -3.91
C ILE A 43 -7.23 -6.01 -4.24
N LEU A 44 -8.14 -6.08 -3.27
CA LEU A 44 -9.52 -5.63 -3.45
C LEU A 44 -9.58 -4.14 -3.84
N HIS A 45 -8.79 -3.28 -3.18
CA HIS A 45 -8.70 -1.86 -3.52
C HIS A 45 -8.28 -1.66 -4.98
N THR A 46 -7.26 -2.39 -5.43
CA THR A 46 -6.75 -2.33 -6.79
C THR A 46 -7.81 -2.78 -7.80
N LEU A 47 -8.47 -3.91 -7.55
CA LEU A 47 -9.53 -4.44 -8.41
C LEU A 47 -10.72 -3.49 -8.51
N LEU A 48 -11.19 -2.94 -7.39
CA LEU A 48 -12.31 -1.99 -7.36
C LEU A 48 -12.00 -0.68 -8.07
N ASN A 49 -10.72 -0.32 -8.21
CA ASN A 49 -10.27 0.88 -8.91
C ASN A 49 -9.67 0.60 -10.29
N TRP A 50 -9.74 -0.64 -10.78
CA TRP A 50 -9.11 -1.07 -12.03
C TRP A 50 -9.55 -0.25 -13.25
N SER A 51 -10.83 0.06 -13.36
CA SER A 51 -11.36 0.89 -14.45
C SER A 51 -10.88 2.34 -14.39
N TRP A 52 -10.61 2.87 -13.19
CA TRP A 52 -9.98 4.17 -13.02
C TRP A 52 -8.49 4.10 -13.37
N ILE A 53 -7.76 3.07 -12.92
CA ILE A 53 -6.36 2.84 -13.26
C ILE A 53 -6.17 2.81 -14.78
N LYS A 54 -6.95 1.99 -15.51
CA LYS A 54 -6.90 1.93 -16.99
C LYS A 54 -7.08 3.31 -17.63
N LYS A 55 -8.09 4.07 -17.19
CA LYS A 55 -8.37 5.40 -17.74
C LYS A 55 -7.22 6.36 -17.50
N VAL A 56 -6.66 6.40 -16.30
CA VAL A 56 -5.54 7.29 -15.98
C VAL A 56 -4.27 6.87 -16.73
N THR A 57 -3.99 5.57 -16.85
CA THR A 57 -2.87 5.05 -17.66
C THR A 57 -3.00 5.47 -19.12
N LEU A 58 -4.19 5.38 -19.74
CA LEU A 58 -4.40 5.81 -21.13
C LEU A 58 -4.25 7.33 -21.31
N VAL A 59 -4.75 8.13 -20.36
CA VAL A 59 -4.60 9.60 -20.39
C VAL A 59 -3.15 10.03 -20.21
N PHE A 60 -2.35 9.27 -19.45
CA PHE A 60 -0.92 9.51 -19.28
C PHE A 60 -0.16 9.50 -20.61
N PHE A 61 -0.45 8.52 -21.49
CA PHE A 61 0.21 8.37 -22.78
C PHE A 61 -0.30 9.30 -23.89
N SER A 62 -1.39 10.05 -23.66
CA SER A 62 -1.90 11.03 -24.62
C SER A 62 -1.44 12.45 -24.26
N HIS A 63 -2.13 13.14 -23.35
CA HIS A 63 -1.87 14.55 -23.01
C HIS A 63 -2.22 14.87 -21.54
N ALA A 64 -1.73 14.08 -20.59
CA ALA A 64 -1.95 14.36 -19.16
C ALA A 64 -1.24 15.64 -18.67
N PRO A 65 -1.94 16.55 -17.95
CA PRO A 65 -1.32 17.70 -17.27
C PRO A 65 -0.23 17.25 -16.28
N GLY A 66 0.78 18.09 -16.02
CA GLY A 66 1.93 17.74 -15.17
C GLY A 66 1.56 17.18 -13.79
N ARG A 67 0.55 17.75 -13.12
CA ARG A 67 0.03 17.25 -11.83
C ARG A 67 -0.55 15.84 -11.93
N ALA A 68 -1.24 15.52 -13.03
CA ALA A 68 -1.78 14.18 -13.25
C ALA A 68 -0.67 13.15 -13.47
N ARG A 69 0.43 13.54 -14.12
CA ARG A 69 1.61 12.68 -14.29
C ARG A 69 2.30 12.38 -12.97
N ILE A 70 2.51 13.40 -12.12
CA ILE A 70 3.11 13.23 -10.78
C ILE A 70 2.27 12.26 -9.94
N ASN A 71 0.95 12.47 -9.89
CA ASN A 71 0.04 11.58 -9.16
C ASN A 71 0.10 10.15 -9.70
N TYR A 72 0.13 9.98 -11.02
CA TYR A 72 0.24 8.66 -11.64
C TYR A 72 1.54 7.93 -11.25
N PHE A 73 2.69 8.61 -11.33
CA PHE A 73 3.96 8.01 -10.91
C PHE A 73 3.97 7.67 -9.41
N LEU A 74 3.42 8.56 -8.58
CA LEU A 74 3.33 8.32 -7.15
C LEU A 74 2.46 7.10 -6.83
N ASP A 75 1.30 6.98 -7.48
CA ASP A 75 0.40 5.85 -7.31
C ASP A 75 1.03 4.53 -7.82
N LEU A 76 1.81 4.60 -8.91
CA LEU A 76 2.55 3.45 -9.43
C LEU A 76 3.66 3.00 -8.47
N LEU A 77 4.40 3.94 -7.89
CA LEU A 77 5.43 3.61 -6.89
C LEU A 77 4.82 3.03 -5.61
N LEU A 78 3.67 3.56 -5.17
CA LEU A 78 2.91 3.01 -4.04
C LEU A 78 2.43 1.58 -4.35
N LEU A 79 1.92 1.33 -5.55
CA LEU A 79 1.52 0.00 -6.00
C LEU A 79 2.71 -0.97 -5.97
N ALA A 80 3.85 -0.57 -6.55
CA ALA A 80 5.06 -1.38 -6.56
C ALA A 80 5.57 -1.66 -5.14
N GLY A 81 5.61 -0.64 -4.29
CA GLY A 81 5.99 -0.77 -2.88
C GLY A 81 5.11 -1.75 -2.12
N MET A 82 3.80 -1.71 -2.36
CA MET A 82 2.85 -2.63 -1.73
C MET A 82 3.02 -4.08 -2.19
N VAL A 83 3.24 -4.29 -3.49
CA VAL A 83 3.56 -5.63 -4.03
C VAL A 83 4.86 -6.16 -3.42
N LEU A 84 5.91 -5.34 -3.37
CA LEU A 84 7.19 -5.72 -2.78
C LEU A 84 7.05 -6.06 -1.29
N MET A 85 6.30 -5.27 -0.51
CA MET A 85 6.03 -5.57 0.90
C MET A 85 5.30 -6.89 1.09
N ILE A 86 4.26 -7.18 0.31
CA ILE A 86 3.49 -8.43 0.43
C ILE A 86 4.38 -9.63 0.09
N LEU A 87 5.07 -9.59 -1.05
CA LEU A 87 5.93 -10.70 -1.49
C LEU A 87 7.09 -10.95 -0.52
N SER A 88 7.78 -9.89 -0.12
CA SER A 88 8.88 -9.99 0.84
C SER A 88 8.41 -10.39 2.24
N GLY A 89 7.20 -9.97 2.66
CA GLY A 89 6.58 -10.36 3.92
C GLY A 89 6.26 -11.86 3.96
N ILE A 90 5.68 -12.39 2.88
CA ILE A 90 5.47 -13.82 2.69
C ILE A 90 6.80 -14.58 2.74
N ALA A 91 7.84 -14.06 2.08
CA ALA A 91 9.16 -14.69 2.02
C ALA A 91 9.90 -14.75 3.39
N ILE A 92 9.61 -13.82 4.32
CA ILE A 92 10.26 -13.79 5.64
C ILE A 92 9.40 -14.32 6.78
N ALA A 93 8.15 -14.72 6.50
CA ALA A 93 7.20 -15.23 7.48
C ALA A 93 7.80 -16.35 8.35
N LYS A 94 7.45 -16.35 9.63
CA LYS A 94 7.88 -17.36 10.62
C LYS A 94 6.72 -18.16 11.16
N THR A 95 5.55 -17.54 11.32
CA THR A 95 4.39 -18.15 11.96
C THR A 95 3.47 -18.83 10.97
N ILE A 96 3.53 -18.42 9.70
CA ILE A 96 2.77 -19.01 8.59
C ILE A 96 3.75 -19.68 7.64
N ASP A 97 3.50 -20.96 7.32
CA ASP A 97 4.37 -21.72 6.42
C ASP A 97 4.05 -21.43 4.94
N PHE A 98 5.02 -20.82 4.26
CA PHE A 98 5.00 -20.55 2.82
C PHE A 98 6.13 -21.28 2.08
N SER A 99 6.69 -22.34 2.66
CA SER A 99 7.79 -23.12 2.06
C SER A 99 7.47 -23.65 0.65
N TRP A 100 6.20 -23.92 0.36
CA TRP A 100 5.69 -24.35 -0.95
C TRP A 100 5.86 -23.32 -2.08
N LEU A 101 6.01 -22.02 -1.76
CA LEU A 101 6.12 -20.96 -2.76
C LEU A 101 7.54 -20.85 -3.36
N ASN A 102 8.55 -21.38 -2.65
CA ASN A 102 9.97 -21.41 -3.03
C ASN A 102 10.46 -20.16 -3.80
N LEU A 103 10.36 -18.98 -3.17
CA LEU A 103 10.73 -17.69 -3.79
C LEU A 103 12.23 -17.51 -4.04
N GLY A 104 13.07 -18.46 -3.63
CA GLY A 104 14.53 -18.34 -3.65
C GLY A 104 15.04 -17.17 -2.80
N GLY A 105 16.33 -16.83 -2.94
CA GLY A 105 16.95 -15.70 -2.23
C GLY A 105 17.19 -15.95 -0.74
N SER A 106 18.06 -15.13 -0.14
CA SER A 106 18.35 -15.24 1.29
C SER A 106 17.29 -14.55 2.13
N ARG A 107 17.07 -15.04 3.36
CA ARG A 107 16.19 -14.38 4.32
C ARG A 107 16.59 -12.92 4.60
N GLY A 108 17.90 -12.64 4.62
CA GLY A 108 18.43 -11.29 4.81
C GLY A 108 18.03 -10.34 3.68
N PHE A 109 18.10 -10.81 2.43
CA PHE A 109 17.66 -10.06 1.25
C PHE A 109 16.17 -9.69 1.35
N TRP A 110 15.31 -10.67 1.62
CA TRP A 110 13.87 -10.42 1.72
C TRP A 110 13.52 -9.49 2.88
N ARG A 111 14.24 -9.59 4.01
CA ARG A 111 14.05 -8.68 5.13
C ARG A 111 14.43 -7.25 4.78
N ALA A 112 15.56 -7.06 4.10
CA ALA A 112 15.99 -5.75 3.63
C ALA A 112 15.00 -5.16 2.62
N MET A 113 14.46 -6.00 1.72
CA MET A 113 13.42 -5.61 0.77
C MET A 113 12.13 -5.19 1.48
N HIS A 114 11.66 -5.98 2.46
CA HIS A 114 10.44 -5.69 3.22
C HIS A 114 10.56 -4.39 4.00
N THR A 115 11.65 -4.22 4.75
CA THR A 115 11.87 -3.00 5.56
C THR A 115 12.06 -1.77 4.67
N SER A 116 12.87 -1.84 3.62
CA SER A 116 13.08 -0.72 2.70
C SER A 116 11.80 -0.31 1.98
N SER A 117 11.07 -1.28 1.42
CA SER A 117 9.80 -1.01 0.75
C SER A 117 8.75 -0.45 1.70
N SER A 118 8.72 -0.88 2.97
CA SER A 118 7.84 -0.33 4.01
C SER A 118 8.11 1.15 4.28
N LEU A 119 9.36 1.50 4.54
CA LEU A 119 9.76 2.88 4.84
C LEU A 119 9.55 3.81 3.63
N ILE A 120 9.94 3.36 2.44
CA ILE A 120 9.76 4.14 1.20
C ILE A 120 8.27 4.33 0.93
N SER A 121 7.45 3.28 1.04
CA SER A 121 6.00 3.38 0.81
C SER A 121 5.32 4.28 1.83
N LEU A 122 5.76 4.26 3.09
CA LEU A 122 5.26 5.17 4.13
C LEU A 122 5.54 6.64 3.77
N ALA A 123 6.76 6.96 3.32
CA ALA A 123 7.12 8.31 2.88
C ALA A 123 6.31 8.74 1.66
N LEU A 124 6.20 7.88 0.64
CA LEU A 124 5.38 8.13 -0.56
C LEU A 124 3.90 8.33 -0.20
N PHE A 125 3.38 7.56 0.77
CA PHE A 125 2.00 7.72 1.24
C PHE A 125 1.80 9.07 1.92
N GLY A 126 2.75 9.55 2.71
CA GLY A 126 2.72 10.89 3.29
C GLY A 126 2.65 11.99 2.22
N ILE A 127 3.45 11.88 1.16
CA ILE A 127 3.40 12.78 0.00
C ILE A 127 2.04 12.71 -0.69
N HIS A 128 1.53 11.49 -0.95
CA HIS A 128 0.24 11.27 -1.58
C HIS A 128 -0.89 11.91 -0.76
N LEU A 129 -0.90 11.69 0.55
CA LEU A 129 -1.89 12.28 1.45
C LEU A 129 -1.81 13.81 1.44
N GLY A 130 -0.60 14.38 1.47
CA GLY A 130 -0.37 15.84 1.39
C GLY A 130 -0.90 16.45 0.09
N LEU A 131 -0.61 15.83 -1.06
CA LEU A 131 -1.11 16.26 -2.37
C LEU A 131 -2.65 16.22 -2.45
N HIS A 132 -3.29 15.38 -1.64
CA HIS A 132 -4.74 15.18 -1.61
C HIS A 132 -5.42 15.78 -0.37
N TRP A 133 -4.71 16.53 0.47
CA TRP A 133 -5.19 17.01 1.77
C TRP A 133 -6.49 17.82 1.70
N LYS A 134 -6.58 18.77 0.75
CA LYS A 134 -7.82 19.56 0.53
C LYS A 134 -9.04 18.69 0.22
N TRP A 135 -8.84 17.60 -0.52
CA TRP A 135 -9.92 16.66 -0.85
C TRP A 135 -10.33 15.85 0.38
N VAL A 136 -9.38 15.44 1.22
CA VAL A 136 -9.65 14.73 2.49
C VAL A 136 -10.50 15.60 3.42
N LEU A 137 -10.10 16.85 3.65
CA LEU A 137 -10.86 17.79 4.49
C LEU A 137 -12.29 17.99 4.02
N LYS A 138 -12.48 18.16 2.70
CA LYS A 138 -13.80 18.29 2.08
C LYS A 138 -14.67 17.05 2.33
N ARG A 139 -14.08 15.86 2.32
CA ARG A 139 -14.81 14.59 2.58
C ARG A 139 -15.15 14.40 4.05
N LEU A 140 -14.28 14.88 4.95
CA LEU A 140 -14.50 14.85 6.39
C LEU A 140 -15.36 16.02 6.89
N LYS A 141 -15.74 16.96 6.01
CA LYS A 141 -16.45 18.20 6.35
C LYS A 141 -15.72 19.05 7.41
N ILE A 142 -14.39 18.97 7.43
CA ILE A 142 -13.54 19.78 8.30
C ILE A 142 -13.28 21.12 7.58
N LYS A 143 -13.61 22.23 8.25
CA LYS A 143 -13.19 23.57 7.80
C LYS A 143 -11.82 23.86 8.41
N LEU A 144 -10.86 24.25 7.58
CA LEU A 144 -9.62 24.90 7.99
C LEU A 144 -9.82 26.41 7.92
#